data_AF-A0AAD6PWJ9-F1
#
_entry.id   AF-A0AAD6PWJ9-F1
#
_cell.length_a   1.000
_cell.length_b   1.000
_cell.length_c   1.000
_cell.angle_alpha   90.00
_cell.angle_beta   90.00
_cell.angle_gamma   90.00
#
_symmetry.space_group_name_H-M   'P 1'
#
loop_
_entity.id
_entity.type
_entity.pdbx_description
1 polymer ?
#
loop_
_entity_poly.entity_id
_entity_poly.type
_entity_poly.pdbx_seq_one_letter_code
_entity_poly.pdbx_strand_id
1 'polypeptide(L)'
;MFNLQKDDFPVDTHVFEIAKAIGWVPPVADRNKTYLHLNHRIPKELKFDLNCLLYTHGKLCRKCTKKSGSQQRKETHEDSCPLLNYCDKLS
;
A
#
# COMPACT_ATOMS: atom_id res chain seq x y z
N MET A 1 18.19 5.61 -6.48
CA MET A 1 17.80 6.92 -5.89
C MET A 1 18.16 6.88 -4.41
N PHE A 2 19.44 7.10 -4.09
CA PHE A 2 19.93 7.23 -2.72
C PHE A 2 20.56 8.61 -2.64
N ASN A 3 19.83 9.59 -2.11
CA ASN A 3 20.39 10.88 -1.71
C ASN A 3 19.41 11.59 -0.78
N LEU A 4 19.86 11.72 0.48
CA LEU A 4 19.35 12.56 1.57
C LEU A 4 18.04 12.09 2.20
N GLN A 5 18.02 12.12 3.53
CA GLN A 5 16.89 11.89 4.45
C GLN A 5 15.74 12.87 4.19
N LYS A 6 15.16 12.84 2.97
CA LYS A 6 13.94 13.56 2.68
C LYS A 6 12.87 12.89 3.53
N ASP A 7 12.28 13.71 4.38
CA ASP A 7 11.09 13.39 5.15
C ASP A 7 9.89 13.25 4.21
N ASP A 8 10.01 12.32 3.27
CA ASP A 8 9.14 12.17 2.11
C ASP A 8 8.73 10.71 1.95
N PHE A 9 7.43 10.52 1.74
CA PHE A 9 6.81 9.23 1.52
C PHE A 9 6.21 9.19 0.11
N PRO A 10 7.00 8.75 -0.90
CA PRO A 10 6.52 8.75 -2.28
C PRO A 10 5.38 7.76 -2.46
N VAL A 11 4.33 8.19 -3.15
CA VAL A 11 3.16 7.37 -3.43
C VAL A 11 3.17 6.95 -4.88
N ASP A 12 3.71 5.77 -5.15
CA ASP A 12 3.63 5.13 -6.47
C ASP A 12 2.31 4.35 -6.63
N THR A 13 2.16 3.61 -7.73
CA THR A 13 0.96 2.82 -8.00
C THR A 13 0.69 1.77 -6.91
N HIS A 14 1.72 1.07 -6.44
CA HIS A 14 1.57 0.00 -5.45
C HIS A 14 1.20 0.55 -4.07
N VAL A 15 1.90 1.59 -3.63
CA VAL A 15 1.62 2.29 -2.37
C VAL A 15 0.21 2.87 -2.40
N PHE A 16 -0.20 3.46 -3.52
CA PHE A 16 -1.54 4.03 -3.68
C PHE A 16 -2.65 2.97 -3.60
N GLU A 17 -2.48 1.84 -4.30
CA GLU A 17 -3.46 0.75 -4.31
C GLU A 17 -3.56 0.09 -2.94
N ILE A 18 -2.42 -0.18 -2.28
CA ILE A 18 -2.40 -0.75 -0.93
C ILE A 18 -3.06 0.21 0.07
N ALA A 19 -2.69 1.49 0.06
CA ALA A 19 -3.26 2.48 0.99
C ALA A 19 -4.79 2.62 0.86
N LYS A 20 -5.32 2.47 -0.36
CA LYS A 20 -6.77 2.41 -0.58
C LYS A 20 -7.38 1.10 -0.09
N ALA A 21 -6.74 -0.03 -0.41
CA ALA A 21 -7.24 -1.35 -0.03
C ALA A 21 -7.37 -1.48 1.49
N ILE A 22 -6.36 -1.07 2.25
CA ILE A 22 -6.34 -1.17 3.71
C ILE A 22 -7.06 -0.02 4.44
N GLY A 23 -7.73 0.87 3.69
CA GLY A 23 -8.51 1.97 4.25
C GLY A 23 -7.70 3.10 4.91
N TRP A 24 -6.41 3.26 4.58
CA TRP A 24 -5.61 4.39 5.08
C TRP A 24 -6.04 5.72 4.44
N VAL A 25 -6.69 5.68 3.27
CA VAL A 25 -7.28 6.84 2.63
C VAL A 25 -8.69 6.51 2.11
N PRO A 26 -9.58 7.52 1.98
CA PRO A 26 -10.90 7.31 1.38
C PRO A 26 -10.83 6.80 -0.07
N PRO A 27 -11.84 6.03 -0.55
CA PRO A 27 -11.87 5.53 -1.93
C PRO A 27 -11.82 6.62 -2.99
N VAL A 28 -12.37 7.81 -2.66
CA VAL A 28 -12.41 8.99 -3.52
C VAL A 28 -11.09 9.77 -3.57
N ALA A 29 -10.11 9.43 -2.72
CA ALA A 29 -8.82 10.12 -2.71
C ALA A 29 -8.06 9.89 -4.03
N ASP A 30 -7.49 10.97 -4.58
CA ASP A 30 -6.54 10.91 -5.68
C ASP A 30 -5.10 10.74 -5.14
N ARG A 31 -4.13 10.54 -6.05
CA ARG A 31 -2.73 10.33 -5.64
C ARG A 31 -2.13 11.51 -4.89
N ASN A 32 -2.50 12.75 -5.23
CA ASN A 32 -1.95 13.94 -4.58
C ASN A 32 -2.46 14.03 -3.13
N LYS A 33 -3.76 13.78 -2.92
CA LYS A 33 -4.36 13.71 -1.58
C LYS A 33 -3.75 12.57 -0.75
N THR A 34 -3.54 11.40 -1.36
CA THR A 34 -2.87 10.28 -0.68
C THR A 34 -1.44 10.63 -0.31
N TYR A 35 -0.68 11.25 -1.21
CA TYR A 35 0.68 11.71 -0.94
C TYR A 35 0.74 12.67 0.25
N LEU A 36 -0.12 13.69 0.28
CA LEU A 36 -0.19 14.65 1.39
C LEU A 36 -0.59 13.96 2.69
N HIS A 37 -1.60 13.09 2.66
CA HIS A 37 -2.09 12.39 3.83
C HIS A 37 -1.02 11.47 4.44
N LEU A 38 -0.38 10.62 3.62
CA LEU A 38 0.62 9.68 4.11
C LEU A 38 1.87 10.39 4.60
N ASN A 39 2.31 11.46 3.94
CA ASN A 39 3.44 12.26 4.42
C ASN A 39 3.19 12.95 5.76
N HIS A 40 1.94 13.29 6.05
CA HIS A 40 1.56 13.90 7.33
C HIS A 40 1.39 12.86 8.45
N ARG A 41 0.96 11.63 8.12
CA ARG A 41 0.62 10.60 9.11
C ARG A 41 1.76 9.65 9.44
N ILE A 42 2.68 9.40 8.51
CA ILE A 42 3.79 8.47 8.69
C ILE A 42 4.97 9.21 9.35
N PRO A 43 5.46 8.76 10.52
CA PRO A 43 6.63 9.33 11.16
C PRO A 43 7.86 9.28 10.25
N LYS A 44 8.69 10.33 10.30
CA LYS A 44 9.85 10.52 9.43
C LYS A 44 10.78 9.31 9.36
N GLU A 45 11.05 8.72 10.51
CA GLU A 45 11.92 7.56 10.70
C GLU A 45 11.38 6.29 10.04
N LEU A 46 10.07 6.19 9.83
CA LEU A 46 9.44 5.03 9.20
C LEU A 46 9.23 5.22 7.70
N LYS A 47 9.34 6.45 7.17
CA LYS A 47 8.97 6.73 5.77
C LYS A 47 9.72 5.87 4.77
N PHE A 48 11.03 5.73 4.94
CA PHE A 48 11.85 4.95 4.03
C PHE A 48 11.52 3.45 4.11
N ASP A 49 11.61 2.87 5.31
CA ASP A 49 11.41 1.43 5.52
C ASP A 49 10.01 0.99 5.12
N LEU A 50 8.98 1.75 5.52
CA LEU A 50 7.61 1.47 5.15
C LEU A 50 7.38 1.59 3.65
N ASN A 51 7.99 2.58 2.98
CA ASN A 51 7.87 2.72 1.53
C ASN A 51 8.48 1.50 0.81
N CYS A 52 9.68 1.08 1.22
CA CYS A 52 10.32 -0.11 0.68
C CYS A 52 9.49 -1.38 0.92
N LEU A 53 8.91 -1.52 2.12
CA LEU A 53 8.04 -2.66 2.45
C LEU A 53 6.78 -2.68 1.58
N LEU A 54 6.08 -1.55 1.44
CA LEU A 54 4.87 -1.47 0.62
C LEU A 54 5.16 -1.68 -0.86
N TYR A 55 6.25 -1.09 -1.38
CA TYR A 55 6.69 -1.31 -2.76
C TYR A 55 6.98 -2.80 -3.01
N THR A 56 7.81 -3.41 -2.15
CA THR A 56 8.20 -4.82 -2.27
C THR A 56 6.97 -5.72 -2.15
N HIS A 57 6.07 -5.42 -1.22
CA HIS A 57 4.81 -6.14 -1.07
C HIS A 57 3.94 -6.03 -2.31
N GLY A 58 3.71 -4.84 -2.87
CA GLY A 58 2.88 -4.67 -4.06
C GLY A 58 3.47 -5.34 -5.31
N LYS A 59 4.79 -5.47 -5.38
CA LYS A 59 5.47 -6.22 -6.44
C LYS A 59 5.28 -7.73 -6.34
N LEU A 60 5.26 -8.28 -5.12
CA LEU A 60 5.19 -9.72 -4.87
C LEU A 60 3.76 -10.23 -4.66
N CYS A 61 2.91 -9.43 -4.02
CA CYS A 61 1.57 -9.82 -3.62
C CYS A 61 0.53 -9.45 -4.68
N ARG A 62 0.09 -10.45 -5.45
CA ARG A 62 -0.94 -10.26 -6.48
C ARG A 62 -2.33 -9.91 -5.92
N LYS A 63 -2.59 -10.19 -4.63
CA LYS A 63 -3.86 -9.91 -3.95
C LYS A 63 -4.09 -8.40 -3.75
N CYS A 64 -3.03 -7.64 -3.50
CA CYS A 64 -3.10 -6.20 -3.21
C CYS A 64 -2.98 -5.30 -4.45
N THR A 65 -2.61 -5.87 -5.61
CA THR A 65 -2.33 -5.14 -6.85
C THR A 65 -3.40 -5.35 -7.93
N LYS A 66 -4.30 -6.35 -7.79
CA LYS A 66 -5.39 -6.56 -8.76
C LYS A 66 -6.62 -5.74 -8.39
N LYS A 67 -6.99 -4.80 -9.25
CA LYS A 67 -8.34 -4.19 -9.27
C LYS A 67 -9.38 -5.30 -9.41
N SER A 68 -10.27 -5.38 -8.42
CA SER A 68 -11.57 -6.07 -8.40
C SER A 68 -11.90 -6.86 -9.67
N GLY A 69 -11.43 -8.10 -9.72
CA GLY A 69 -11.78 -9.07 -10.74
C GLY A 69 -11.88 -10.42 -10.05
N SER A 70 -13.11 -10.79 -9.70
CA SER A 70 -13.50 -12.07 -9.14
C SER A 70 -12.73 -13.23 -9.77
N GLN A 71 -11.88 -13.90 -9.00
CA GLN A 71 -11.51 -15.29 -9.21
C GLN A 71 -10.90 -15.86 -7.94
N GLN A 72 -11.73 -16.64 -7.23
CA GLN A 72 -11.26 -17.71 -6.38
C GLN A 72 -10.28 -18.57 -7.20
N ARG A 73 -9.10 -18.92 -6.65
CA ARG A 73 -8.55 -20.30 -6.60
C ARG A 73 -7.05 -20.37 -6.23
N LYS A 74 -6.81 -21.48 -5.50
CA LYS A 74 -5.56 -22.15 -5.10
C LYS A 74 -4.67 -21.42 -4.11
N GLU A 75 -4.98 -21.70 -2.84
CA GLU A 75 -4.05 -21.68 -1.72
C GLU A 75 -2.85 -22.57 -2.04
N THR A 76 -1.70 -21.95 -2.29
CA THR A 76 -0.41 -22.57 -1.98
C THR A 76 0.04 -22.05 -0.62
N HIS A 77 0.61 -22.93 0.20
CA HIS A 77 0.79 -22.78 1.65
C HIS A 77 1.84 -21.71 2.06
N GLU A 78 2.21 -20.79 1.14
CA GLU A 78 3.04 -19.59 1.36
C GLU A 78 2.31 -18.28 0.97
N ASP A 79 0.99 -18.34 0.73
CA ASP A 79 0.16 -17.26 0.18
C ASP A 79 -0.65 -16.45 1.21
N SER A 80 -0.22 -16.40 2.48
CA SER A 80 -0.91 -15.54 3.46
C SER A 80 -0.43 -14.10 3.31
N CYS A 81 -1.23 -13.26 2.68
CA CYS A 81 -0.95 -11.83 2.60
C CYS A 81 -1.12 -11.22 4.01
N PRO A 82 -0.08 -10.63 4.61
CA PRO A 82 -0.19 -10.04 5.96
C PRO A 82 -1.13 -8.84 6.02
N LEU A 83 -1.46 -8.23 4.87
CA LEU A 83 -2.37 -7.10 4.79
C LEU A 83 -3.84 -7.52 4.61
N LEU A 84 -4.12 -8.81 4.40
CA LEU A 84 -5.46 -9.30 4.05
C LEU A 84 -6.52 -8.88 5.07
N ASN A 85 -6.23 -9.02 6.36
CA ASN A 85 -7.15 -8.68 7.45
C ASN A 85 -7.44 -7.17 7.56
N TYR A 86 -6.65 -6.33 6.89
CA TYR A 86 -6.84 -4.88 6.87
C TYR A 86 -7.58 -4.41 5.61
N CYS A 87 -7.66 -5.24 4.57
CA CYS A 87 -8.30 -4.90 3.30
C CYS A 87 -9.84 -4.86 3.35
N ASP A 88 -10.46 -5.44 4.40
CA ASP A 88 -11.91 -5.64 4.48
C ASP A 88 -12.63 -4.60 5.33
N LYS A 89 -12.65 -3.31 4.91
CA LYS A 89 -13.54 -2.28 5.50
C LYS A 89 -13.97 -1.18 4.52
N LEU A 90 -14.50 -1.56 3.36
CA LEU A 90 -15.28 -0.64 2.52
C LEU A 90 -16.64 -1.27 2.20
N SER A 91 -17.42 -1.50 3.25
CA SER A 91 -18.87 -1.73 3.18
C SER A 91 -19.60 -0.44 3.54
#